data_AF-A0A8C8SEZ9-F1
#
_entry.id   AF-A0A8C8SEZ9-F1
#
_cell.length_a   1.000
_cell.length_b   1.000
_cell.length_c   1.000
_cell.angle_alpha   90.00
_cell.angle_beta   90.00
_cell.angle_gamma   90.00
#
_symmetry.space_group_name_H-M   'P 1'
#
loop_
_entity.id
_entity.type
_entity.pdbx_description
1 polymer ?
#
loop_
_entity_poly.entity_id
_entity_poly.type
_entity_poly.pdbx_seq_one_letter_code
_entity_poly.pdbx_strand_id
1 'polypeptide(L)'
;ILLADLAREMEVPSAPWLRRFDKPSRLLLHTLKSGPCGSLAAFRALQRLRSGHESGQVFHWRIFTETLCAEEPVSQGPERTLTL
;
A
#
# COMPACT_ATOMS: atom_id res chain seq x y z
N ILE A 1 -17.89 -11.95 2.42
CA ILE A 1 -17.25 -12.62 3.58
C ILE A 1 -15.72 -12.43 3.50
N LEU A 2 -15.05 -12.82 2.42
CA LEU A 2 -13.58 -12.65 2.22
C LEU A 2 -12.94 -11.27 2.50
N LEU A 3 -13.59 -10.14 2.22
CA LEU A 3 -12.97 -8.81 2.45
C LEU A 3 -12.93 -8.40 3.93
N ALA A 4 -13.93 -8.84 4.72
CA ALA A 4 -14.01 -8.53 6.14
C ALA A 4 -13.06 -9.42 6.96
N ASP A 5 -12.90 -10.69 6.56
CA ASP A 5 -11.98 -11.62 7.20
C ASP A 5 -10.51 -11.25 6.93
N LEU A 6 -10.17 -10.80 5.72
CA LEU A 6 -8.84 -10.22 5.43
C LEU A 6 -8.56 -8.97 6.27
N ALA A 7 -9.56 -8.09 6.42
CA ALA A 7 -9.41 -6.89 7.26
C ALA A 7 -9.23 -7.22 8.75
N ARG A 8 -9.68 -8.41 9.19
CA ARG A 8 -9.66 -8.85 10.59
C ARG A 8 -8.42 -9.65 10.95
N GLU A 9 -7.76 -10.30 9.97
CA GLU A 9 -6.40 -10.85 10.12
C GLU A 9 -5.29 -9.77 10.00
N MET A 10 -5.63 -8.56 9.55
CA MET A 10 -4.70 -7.43 9.33
C MET A 10 -4.22 -6.70 10.62
N GLU A 11 -4.40 -7.28 11.81
CA GLU A 11 -3.76 -6.82 13.06
C GLU A 11 -2.40 -7.48 13.36
N VAL A 12 -1.82 -8.23 12.42
CA VAL A 12 -0.39 -8.61 12.49
C VAL A 12 0.46 -7.33 12.35
N PRO A 13 1.61 -7.17 13.05
CA PRO A 13 2.35 -5.91 13.05
C PRO A 13 2.78 -5.55 11.63
N SER A 14 2.01 -4.69 10.97
CA SER A 14 2.37 -4.13 9.68
C SER A 14 3.77 -3.53 9.83
N ALA A 15 4.70 -3.90 8.96
CA ALA A 15 6.07 -3.39 8.95
C ALA A 15 6.07 -1.90 9.32
N PRO A 16 6.93 -1.41 10.25
CA PRO A 16 6.78 -0.09 10.86
C PRO A 16 6.59 1.07 9.86
N TRP A 17 7.21 0.96 8.67
CA TRP A 17 7.07 1.92 7.57
C TRP A 17 5.65 2.03 7.00
N LEU A 18 4.84 0.96 7.05
CA LEU A 18 3.44 0.97 6.60
C LEU A 18 2.55 1.88 7.46
N ARG A 19 2.94 2.15 8.71
CA ARG A 19 2.18 3.04 9.61
C ARG A 19 2.16 4.50 9.13
N ARG A 20 3.10 4.89 8.26
CA ARG A 20 3.19 6.22 7.64
C ARG A 20 2.10 6.48 6.61
N PHE A 21 1.49 5.40 6.09
CA PHE A 21 0.48 5.46 5.05
C PHE A 21 -0.92 5.51 5.64
N ASP A 22 -1.83 6.22 4.98
CA ASP A 22 -3.25 6.16 5.30
C ASP A 22 -3.85 4.77 4.97
N LYS A 23 -5.07 4.52 5.44
CA LYS A 23 -5.73 3.22 5.25
C LYS A 23 -5.87 2.80 3.77
N PRO A 24 -6.28 3.69 2.84
CA PRO A 24 -6.32 3.37 1.40
C PRO A 24 -4.95 2.98 0.84
N SER A 25 -3.89 3.72 1.20
CA SER A 25 -2.54 3.45 0.70
C SER A 25 -1.98 2.13 1.23
N ARG A 26 -2.24 1.80 2.51
CA ARG A 26 -1.85 0.49 3.07
C ARG A 26 -2.52 -0.66 2.32
N LEU A 27 -3.80 -0.54 2.00
CA LEU A 27 -4.56 -1.57 1.27
C LEU A 27 -4.01 -1.75 -0.15
N LEU A 28 -3.72 -0.65 -0.85
CA LEU A 28 -3.08 -0.67 -2.15
C LEU A 28 -1.72 -1.38 -2.12
N LEU A 29 -0.84 -1.01 -1.18
CA LEU A 29 0.47 -1.64 -1.03
C LEU A 29 0.36 -3.14 -0.73
N HIS A 30 -0.61 -3.53 0.10
CA HIS A 30 -0.84 -4.94 0.42
C HIS A 30 -1.25 -5.74 -0.81
N THR A 31 -2.12 -5.17 -1.64
CA THR A 31 -2.54 -5.81 -2.90
C THR A 31 -1.45 -5.83 -3.96
N LEU A 32 -0.56 -4.83 -4.01
CA LEU A 32 0.58 -4.85 -4.93
C LEU A 32 1.63 -5.90 -4.51
N LYS A 33 1.80 -6.12 -3.20
CA LYS A 33 2.74 -7.11 -2.65
C LYS A 33 2.26 -8.56 -2.74
N SER A 34 0.98 -8.82 -3.03
CA SER A 34 0.41 -10.17 -3.05
C SER A 34 0.63 -10.93 -4.37
N GLY A 35 1.53 -10.47 -5.22
CA GLY A 35 1.93 -11.15 -6.46
C GLY A 35 1.04 -10.83 -7.67
N PRO A 36 1.14 -11.60 -8.77
CA PRO A 36 0.49 -11.28 -10.05
C PRO A 36 -1.05 -11.14 -9.98
N CYS A 37 -1.68 -11.94 -9.12
CA CYS A 37 -3.13 -11.85 -8.86
C CYS A 37 -3.51 -10.61 -8.04
N GLY A 38 -2.56 -10.06 -7.30
CA GLY A 38 -2.71 -8.88 -6.45
C GLY A 38 -2.94 -7.59 -7.22
N SER A 39 -2.38 -7.46 -8.43
CA SER A 39 -2.57 -6.29 -9.30
C SER A 39 -4.03 -6.06 -9.68
N LEU A 40 -4.80 -7.13 -9.92
CA LEU A 40 -6.23 -7.01 -10.23
C LEU A 40 -7.04 -6.62 -8.97
N ALA A 41 -6.64 -7.11 -7.79
CA ALA A 41 -7.25 -6.71 -6.53
C ALA A 41 -6.96 -5.23 -6.21
N ALA A 42 -5.73 -4.77 -6.45
CA ALA A 42 -5.30 -3.37 -6.34
C ALA A 42 -6.13 -2.46 -7.24
N PHE A 43 -6.26 -2.85 -8.52
CA PHE A 43 -7.05 -2.11 -9.49
C PHE A 43 -8.52 -2.00 -9.07
N ARG A 44 -9.13 -3.11 -8.61
CA ARG A 44 -10.51 -3.11 -8.10
C ARG A 44 -10.68 -2.26 -6.83
N ALA A 45 -9.68 -2.22 -5.95
CA ALA A 45 -9.70 -1.35 -4.78
C ALA A 45 -9.68 0.14 -5.18
N LEU A 46 -8.84 0.51 -6.14
CA LEU A 46 -8.78 1.86 -6.69
C LEU A 46 -10.07 2.26 -7.41
N GLN A 47 -10.71 1.34 -8.14
CA GLN A 47 -12.00 1.60 -8.77
C GLN A 47 -13.10 1.92 -7.74
N ARG A 48 -13.14 1.21 -6.61
CA ARG A 48 -14.12 1.45 -5.54
C ARG A 48 -13.93 2.81 -4.86
N LEU A 49 -12.68 3.23 -4.67
CA LEU A 49 -12.34 4.57 -4.18
C LEU A 49 -12.78 5.66 -5.17
N ARG A 50 -12.63 5.41 -6.48
CA ARG A 50 -13.06 6.35 -7.53
C ARG A 50 -14.58 6.41 -7.70
N SER A 51 -15.29 5.31 -7.50
CA SER A 51 -16.74 5.23 -7.72
C SER A 51 -17.58 5.82 -6.59
N GLY A 52 -16.96 6.46 -5.59
CA GLY A 52 -17.66 7.15 -4.51
C GLY A 52 -18.48 6.23 -3.59
N HIS A 53 -18.28 4.91 -3.67
CA HIS A 53 -19.07 3.94 -2.91
C HIS A 53 -18.68 3.92 -1.42
N GLU A 54 -17.55 4.53 -1.07
CA GLU A 54 -17.15 4.87 0.29
C GLU A 54 -16.72 6.36 0.30
N SER A 55 -17.58 7.21 0.88
CA SER A 55 -17.34 8.60 1.33
C SER A 55 -16.85 9.69 0.34
N GLY A 56 -16.73 9.46 -0.97
CA GLY A 56 -16.27 10.50 -1.91
C GLY A 56 -14.79 10.89 -1.71
N GLN A 57 -14.04 10.06 -0.99
CA GLN A 57 -12.65 10.31 -0.68
C GLN A 57 -11.77 9.94 -1.88
N VAL A 58 -11.19 10.96 -2.51
CA VAL A 58 -10.26 10.81 -3.63
C VAL A 58 -8.95 10.22 -3.11
N PHE A 59 -8.38 9.25 -3.84
CA PHE A 59 -7.05 8.75 -3.51
C PHE A 59 -5.99 9.83 -3.76
N HIS A 60 -5.28 10.24 -2.70
CA HIS A 60 -4.28 11.30 -2.76
C HIS A 60 -2.93 10.77 -3.30
N TRP A 61 -2.85 10.57 -4.62
CA TRP A 61 -1.65 10.03 -5.29
C TRP A 61 -0.36 10.75 -4.92
N ARG A 62 -0.40 12.08 -4.79
CA ARG A 62 0.77 12.88 -4.42
C ARG A 62 1.33 12.51 -3.04
N ILE A 63 0.46 12.47 -2.03
CA ILE A 63 0.85 12.11 -0.65
C ILE A 63 1.35 10.66 -0.61
N PHE A 64 0.69 9.77 -1.34
CA PHE A 64 1.11 8.37 -1.48
C PHE A 64 2.55 8.26 -2.02
N THR A 65 2.84 8.90 -3.15
CA THR A 65 4.18 8.84 -3.77
C THR A 65 5.24 9.53 -2.93
N GLU A 66 4.93 10.69 -2.33
CA GLU A 66 5.86 11.39 -1.44
C GLU A 66 6.20 10.52 -0.22
N THR A 67 5.21 9.85 0.38
CA THR A 67 5.43 8.96 1.52
C THR A 67 6.22 7.70 1.13
N LEU A 68 5.98 7.16 -0.07
CA LEU A 68 6.71 6.01 -0.61
C LEU A 68 8.18 6.33 -0.90
N CYS A 69 8.46 7.54 -1.38
CA CYS A 69 9.80 7.99 -1.74
C CYS A 69 10.56 8.66 -0.59
N ALA A 70 9.90 8.97 0.53
CA ALA A 70 10.50 9.76 1.61
C ALA A 70 11.75 9.13 2.25
N GLU A 71 11.95 7.82 2.12
CA GLU A 71 13.13 7.12 2.60
C GLU A 71 13.51 5.96 1.67
N GLU A 72 13.80 6.26 0.41
CA GLU A 72 14.52 5.28 -0.41
C GLU A 72 15.96 5.21 0.11
N PRO A 73 16.42 4.07 0.66
CA PRO A 73 17.76 3.99 1.22
C PRO A 73 18.76 4.31 0.12
N VAL A 74 19.47 5.43 0.27
CA VAL A 74 20.55 5.80 -0.64
C VAL A 74 21.60 4.71 -0.50
N SER A 75 21.81 3.93 -1.55
CA SER A 75 22.84 2.89 -1.58
C SER A 75 24.20 3.57 -1.48
N GLN A 76 24.78 3.59 -0.29
CA GLN A 76 26.11 4.14 -0.03
C GLN A 76 27.13 3.00 -0.16
N GLY A 77 28.10 3.14 -1.08
CA GLY A 77 29.23 2.21 -1.24
C GLY A 77 29.37 1.58 -2.64
N PRO A 78 30.57 1.08 -2.99
CA PRO A 78 30.89 0.54 -4.32
C PRO A 78 30.08 -0.71 -4.70
N GLU A 79 29.60 -1.47 -3.70
CA GLU A 79 28.90 -2.74 -3.91
C GLU A 79 27.39 -2.58 -4.20
N ARG A 80 26.78 -1.40 -3.98
CA ARG A 80 25.32 -1.18 -4.13
C ARG A 80 24.44 -2.29 -3.56
N THR A 81 24.88 -3.00 -2.54
CA THR A 81 24.09 -4.08 -1.95
C THR A 81 23.05 -3.48 -1.03
N LEU A 82 21.77 -3.65 -1.37
CA LEU A 82 20.66 -3.38 -0.47
C LEU A 82 20.68 -4.46 0.62
N THR A 83 21.26 -4.16 1.78
CA THR A 83 21.14 -5.04 2.96
C THR A 83 19.71 -4.92 3.50
N LEU A 84 18.96 -6.02 3.34
CA LEU A 84 17.61 -6.22 3.86
C LEU A 84 17.62 -6.57 5.36
#